data_AF-A0A4Y2JUM7-F1
#
_entry.id   AF-A0A4Y2JUM7-F1
#
_cell.length_a   1.000
_cell.length_b   1.000
_cell.length_c   1.000
_cell.angle_alpha   90.00
_cell.angle_beta   90.00
_cell.angle_gamma   90.00
#
_symmetry.space_group_name_H-M   'P 1'
#
loop_
_entity.id
_entity.type
_entity.pdbx_description
1 polymer ?
#
loop_
_entity_poly.entity_id
_entity_poly.type
_entity_poly.pdbx_seq_one_letter_code
_entity_poly.pdbx_strand_id
1 'polypeptide(L)'
;MLGSSAEVKSFPRLADFYHGKNVFLTGATGFVGSVLLEILLRCCPGIKSIYILLRSKKNALPKARKEQIFNKKVWKKEFLCLMLNVISKVIINLPFRI
;
A
#
# COMPACT_ATOMS: atom_id res chain seq x y z
N MET A 1 39.98 13.82 26.38
CA MET A 1 38.74 13.02 26.53
C MET A 1 37.55 13.95 26.33
N LEU A 2 37.01 13.98 25.12
CA LEU A 2 35.73 14.58 24.69
C LEU A 2 35.26 13.57 23.62
N GLY A 3 34.09 12.96 23.63
CA GLY A 3 32.78 13.35 24.11
C GLY A 3 31.83 12.79 23.05
N SER A 4 31.22 11.64 23.35
CA SER A 4 30.21 10.88 22.61
C SER A 4 29.87 11.38 21.19
N SER A 5 30.43 10.71 20.16
CA SER A 5 29.92 10.82 18.80
C SER A 5 28.49 10.31 18.79
N ALA A 6 27.53 11.22 18.66
CA ALA A 6 26.14 10.87 18.42
C ALA A 6 26.08 9.95 17.19
N GLU A 7 25.63 8.71 17.38
CA GLU A 7 25.48 7.72 16.32
C GLU A 7 24.47 8.25 15.29
N VAL A 8 24.94 8.75 14.15
CA VAL A 8 24.07 9.20 13.06
C VAL A 8 23.43 7.95 12.47
N LYS A 9 22.20 7.65 12.90
CA LYS A 9 21.41 6.56 12.34
C LYS A 9 21.09 6.87 10.87
N SER A 10 21.85 6.29 9.97
CA SER A 10 21.58 6.30 8.54
C SER A 10 20.34 5.46 8.27
N PHE A 11 19.24 6.10 7.86
CA PHE A 11 18.06 5.37 7.41
C PHE A 11 18.32 4.78 6.02
N PRO A 12 17.98 3.48 5.80
CA PRO A 12 18.08 2.90 4.47
C PRO A 12 17.18 3.64 3.49
N ARG A 13 17.50 3.57 2.20
CA ARG A 13 16.60 4.11 1.17
C ARG A 13 15.25 3.39 1.26
N LEU A 14 14.17 4.10 0.97
CA LEU A 14 12.81 3.56 1.08
C LEU A 14 12.64 2.23 0.30
N ALA A 15 13.21 2.16 -0.91
CA ALA A 15 13.18 0.97 -1.75
C ALA A 15 13.86 -0.23 -1.07
N ASP A 16 15.03 -0.01 -0.46
CA ASP A 16 15.79 -1.05 0.23
C ASP A 16 15.05 -1.52 1.50
N PHE A 17 14.42 -0.57 2.21
CA PHE A 17 13.64 -0.90 3.40
C PHE A 17 12.47 -1.84 3.10
N TYR A 18 11.82 -1.68 1.95
CA TYR A 18 10.65 -2.46 1.55
C TYR A 18 10.98 -3.67 0.65
N HIS A 19 12.24 -3.86 0.26
CA HIS A 19 12.66 -4.98 -0.56
C HIS A 19 12.39 -6.32 0.14
N GLY A 20 11.70 -7.23 -0.55
CA GLY A 20 11.36 -8.56 -0.07
C GLY A 20 10.24 -8.59 0.98
N LYS A 21 9.72 -7.43 1.40
CA LYS A 21 8.74 -7.33 2.48
C LYS A 21 7.31 -7.49 1.98
N ASN A 22 6.47 -7.94 2.91
CA ASN A 22 5.03 -7.96 2.78
C ASN A 22 4.46 -6.72 3.48
N VAL A 23 3.63 -5.92 2.79
CA VAL A 23 3.04 -4.69 3.32
C VAL A 23 1.55 -4.88 3.52
N PHE A 24 1.03 -4.63 4.72
CA PHE A 24 -0.41 -4.60 4.97
C PHE A 24 -0.90 -3.16 5.03
N LEU A 25 -1.76 -2.78 4.07
CA LEU A 25 -2.30 -1.43 3.93
C LEU A 25 -3.78 -1.39 4.28
N THR A 26 -4.11 -0.63 5.31
CA THR A 26 -5.48 -0.29 5.68
C THR A 26 -5.90 1.04 5.04
N GLY A 27 -7.20 1.23 4.82
CA GLY A 27 -7.70 2.50 4.27
C GLY A 27 -7.27 2.81 2.84
N ALA A 28 -6.81 1.83 2.05
CA ALA A 28 -6.36 2.03 0.66
C ALA A 28 -7.46 2.60 -0.27
N THR A 29 -8.73 2.48 0.11
CA THR A 29 -9.87 3.11 -0.60
C THR A 29 -9.99 4.60 -0.33
N GLY A 30 -9.36 5.14 0.73
CA GLY A 30 -9.31 6.58 1.03
C GLY A 30 -8.39 7.33 0.08
N PHE A 31 -8.38 8.66 0.13
CA PHE A 31 -7.51 9.49 -0.73
C PHE A 31 -6.02 9.22 -0.44
N VAL A 32 -5.61 9.39 0.81
CA VAL A 32 -4.22 9.16 1.25
C VAL A 32 -3.78 7.71 1.00
N GLY A 33 -4.64 6.75 1.33
CA GLY A 33 -4.32 5.33 1.11
C GLY A 33 -4.09 4.98 -0.36
N SER A 34 -4.85 5.57 -1.28
CA SER A 34 -4.63 5.37 -2.72
C SER A 34 -3.35 6.03 -3.22
N VAL A 35 -2.97 7.19 -2.70
CA VAL A 35 -1.70 7.85 -3.02
C VAL A 35 -0.51 7.05 -2.47
N LEU A 36 -0.60 6.59 -1.22
CA LEU A 36 0.46 5.78 -0.61
C LEU A 36 0.69 4.47 -1.38
N LEU A 37 -0.39 3.81 -1.80
CA LEU A 37 -0.29 2.61 -2.63
C LEU A 37 0.43 2.90 -3.95
N GLU A 38 0.12 4.02 -4.59
CA GLU A 38 0.78 4.47 -5.82
C GLU A 38 2.28 4.77 -5.61
N ILE A 39 2.64 5.42 -4.50
CA ILE A 39 4.04 5.69 -4.13
C ILE A 39 4.81 4.39 -3.88
N LEU A 40 4.24 3.45 -3.12
CA LEU A 40 4.90 2.17 -2.84
C LEU A 40 5.15 1.38 -4.11
N LEU A 41 4.18 1.33 -5.02
CA LEU A 41 4.31 0.62 -6.29
C LEU A 41 5.29 1.30 -7.25
N ARG A 42 5.40 2.64 -7.22
CA ARG A 42 6.34 3.39 -8.06
C ARG A 42 7.77 3.35 -7.52
N CYS A 43 7.95 3.56 -6.22
CA CYS A 43 9.25 3.80 -5.62
C CYS A 43 9.90 2.53 -5.05
N CYS A 44 9.12 1.47 -4.79
CA CYS A 44 9.60 0.25 -4.13
C CYS A 44 9.28 -1.00 -4.98
N PRO A 45 9.94 -1.19 -6.14
CA PRO A 45 9.69 -2.33 -7.03
C PRO A 45 10.03 -3.68 -6.39
N GLY A 46 10.86 -3.70 -5.34
CA GLY A 46 11.25 -4.92 -4.62
C GLY A 46 10.22 -5.44 -3.61
N ILE A 47 9.04 -4.82 -3.46
CA ILE A 47 8.00 -5.32 -2.54
C ILE A 47 7.51 -6.69 -3.00
N LYS A 48 7.47 -7.65 -2.07
CA LYS A 48 7.01 -9.01 -2.36
C LYS A 48 5.50 -9.06 -2.55
N SER A 49 4.75 -8.48 -1.64
CA SER A 49 3.28 -8.47 -1.69
C SER A 49 2.70 -7.30 -0.92
N ILE A 50 1.63 -6.69 -1.44
CA ILE A 50 0.83 -5.68 -0.75
C ILE A 50 -0.55 -6.25 -0.48
N TYR A 51 -0.90 -6.36 0.79
CA TYR A 51 -2.19 -6.82 1.27
C TYR A 51 -3.07 -5.62 1.56
N ILE A 52 -4.19 -5.50 0.86
CA ILE A 52 -5.12 -4.38 1.08
C ILE A 52 -6.33 -4.85 1.86
N LEU A 53 -6.62 -4.16 2.96
CA LEU A 53 -7.87 -4.33 3.70
C LEU A 53 -9.04 -3.67 2.95
N LEU A 54 -9.94 -4.50 2.44
CA LEU A 54 -11.22 -4.05 1.92
C LEU A 54 -12.34 -4.41 2.90
N ARG A 55 -12.93 -3.39 3.53
CA ARG A 55 -14.18 -3.54 4.29
C ARG A 55 -15.30 -3.88 3.29
N SER A 56 -16.20 -4.80 3.64
CA SER A 56 -17.43 -4.98 2.85
C SER A 56 -18.46 -3.91 3.24
N LYS A 57 -19.24 -3.40 2.29
CA LYS A 57 -20.47 -2.64 2.59
C LYS A 57 -21.63 -3.52 2.16
N LYS A 58 -22.76 -3.51 2.87
CA LYS A 58 -23.93 -4.38 2.62
C LYS A 58 -24.34 -4.48 1.12
N ASN A 59 -24.03 -3.47 0.29
CA ASN A 59 -24.41 -3.40 -1.11
C ASN A 59 -23.25 -3.25 -2.11
N ALA A 60 -21.99 -3.56 -1.76
CA ALA A 60 -20.86 -3.41 -2.68
C ALA A 60 -19.99 -4.67 -2.72
N LEU A 61 -19.94 -5.32 -3.89
CA LEU A 61 -19.08 -6.47 -4.12
C LEU A 61 -17.61 -6.07 -3.91
N PRO A 62 -16.78 -6.91 -3.27
CA PRO A 62 -15.37 -6.59 -3.08
C PRO A 62 -14.66 -6.27 -4.40
N LYS A 63 -15.02 -6.92 -5.52
CA LYS A 63 -14.44 -6.65 -6.85
C LYS A 63 -14.67 -5.19 -7.29
N ALA A 64 -15.89 -4.68 -7.14
CA ALA A 64 -16.21 -3.28 -7.44
C ALA A 64 -15.37 -2.28 -6.61
N ARG A 65 -15.06 -2.60 -5.35
CA ARG A 65 -14.16 -1.77 -4.52
C ARG A 65 -12.70 -1.80 -4.97
N LYS A 66 -12.24 -2.90 -5.58
CA LYS A 66 -10.91 -2.98 -6.16
C LYS A 66 -10.80 -2.00 -7.33
N GLU A 67 -11.80 -2.01 -8.20
CA GLU A 67 -11.88 -1.06 -9.33
C GLU A 67 -11.97 0.40 -8.86
N GLN A 68 -12.72 0.68 -7.79
CA GLN A 68 -12.79 2.04 -7.22
C GLN A 68 -11.44 2.58 -6.74
N ILE A 69 -10.51 1.73 -6.29
CA ILE A 69 -9.16 2.19 -5.92
C ILE A 69 -8.46 2.74 -7.16
N PHE A 70 -8.51 1.99 -8.26
CA PHE A 70 -7.76 2.27 -9.49
C PHE A 70 -8.47 3.26 -10.43
N ASN A 71 -9.77 3.47 -10.28
CA ASN A 71 -10.55 4.43 -11.09
C ASN A 71 -10.39 5.90 -10.62
N LYS A 72 -9.53 6.17 -9.64
CA LYS A 72 -9.25 7.53 -9.18
C LYS A 72 -8.25 8.22 -10.12
N LYS A 73 -8.43 9.53 -10.31
CA LYS A 73 -7.53 10.40 -11.11
C LYS A 73 -6.05 10.35 -10.70
N VAL A 74 -5.76 9.91 -9.47
CA VAL A 74 -4.38 9.78 -8.97
C VAL A 74 -3.58 8.73 -9.74
N TRP A 75 -4.24 7.74 -10.33
CA TRP A 75 -3.54 6.68 -11.05
C TRP A 75 -3.16 7.10 -12.47
N LYS A 76 -1.86 7.03 -12.76
CA LYS A 76 -1.36 7.08 -14.13
C LYS A 76 -1.58 5.71 -14.80
N LYS A 77 -2.24 5.69 -15.96
CA LYS A 77 -2.65 4.46 -16.66
C LYS A 77 -1.48 3.54 -17.06
N GLU A 78 -0.29 4.11 -17.17
CA GLU A 78 0.93 3.45 -17.65
C GLU A 78 1.46 2.35 -16.72
N PHE A 79 1.08 2.36 -15.44
CA PHE A 79 1.57 1.40 -14.44
C PHE A 79 0.58 0.25 -14.14
N LEU A 80 -0.63 0.26 -14.72
CA LEU A 80 -1.69 -0.71 -14.42
C LEU A 80 -1.30 -2.17 -14.68
N CYS A 81 -0.41 -2.43 -15.65
CA CYS A 81 -0.05 -3.79 -16.06
C CYS A 81 0.89 -4.49 -15.06
N LEU A 82 1.82 -3.77 -14.42
CA LEU A 82 2.72 -4.33 -13.39
C LEU A 82 2.02 -4.56 -12.03
N MET A 83 0.84 -3.98 -11.83
CA MET A 83 0.23 -3.86 -10.51
C MET A 83 -0.65 -5.03 -10.07
N LEU A 84 -1.09 -5.89 -10.99
CA LEU A 84 -2.01 -6.98 -10.63
C LEU A 84 -1.31 -8.14 -9.90
N ASN A 85 0.00 -8.30 -10.08
CA ASN A 85 0.74 -9.44 -9.53
C ASN A 85 1.21 -9.24 -8.08
N VAL A 86 1.34 -7.99 -7.61
CA VAL A 86 1.85 -7.68 -6.26
C VAL A 86 0.72 -7.49 -5.24
N ILE A 87 -0.48 -7.11 -5.70
CA ILE A 87 -1.59 -6.73 -4.81
C ILE A 87 -2.45 -7.94 -4.46
N SER A 88 -2.23 -8.45 -3.25
CA SER A 88 -3.08 -9.44 -2.60
C SER A 88 -4.24 -8.78 -1.85
N LYS A 89 -5.39 -9.45 -1.82
CA LYS A 89 -6.63 -8.88 -1.28
C LYS A 89 -7.01 -9.54 0.03
N VAL A 90 -7.20 -8.74 1.08
CA VAL A 90 -7.71 -9.20 2.38
C VAL A 90 -9.08 -8.56 2.61
N ILE A 91 -10.12 -9.38 2.58
CA ILE A 91 -11.49 -8.93 2.88
C ILE A 91 -11.76 -9.33 4.32
N ILE A 92 -12.02 -8.36 5.18
CA ILE A 92 -12.46 -8.64 6.55
C ILE A 92 -13.91 -8.19 6.68
N ASN A 93 -14.82 -9.16 6.85
CA ASN A 93 -16.19 -8.92 7.28
C ASN A 93 -16.20 -8.74 8.79
N LEU A 94 -15.69 -7.60 9.27
CA LEU A 94 -15.82 -7.23 10.67
C LEU A 94 -17.15 -6.48 10.86
N PRO A 95 -18.03 -6.91 11.78
CA PRO A 95 -19.29 -6.23 12.08
C PRO A 95 -19.11 -4.92 12.86
N PHE A 96 -17.90 -4.37 12.95
CA PHE A 96 -17.63 -3.21 13.80
C PHE A 96 -17.70 -1.90 13.04
N ARG A 97 -18.75 -1.14 13.37
CA ARG A 97 -18.85 0.31 13.23
C ARG A 97 -17.96 0.90 14.34
N ILE A 98 -16.93 1.63 13.95
CA ILE A 98 -16.18 2.51 14.85
C ILE A 98 -16.83 3.88 14.72
#